data_AF-A0A0K0DPA0-F1
#
_entry.id   AF-A0A0K0DPA0-F1
#
_cell.length_a   1.000
_cell.length_b   1.000
_cell.length_c   1.000
_cell.angle_alpha   90.00
_cell.angle_beta   90.00
_cell.angle_gamma   90.00
#
_symmetry.space_group_name_H-M   'P 1'
#
loop_
_entity.id
_entity.type
_entity.pdbx_description
1 polymer ?
#
loop_
_entity_poly.entity_id
_entity_poly.type
_entity_poly.pdbx_seq_one_letter_code
_entity_poly.pdbx_strand_id
1 'polypeptide(L)'
;MFAAEPAVEILLEAIKKIGQEQVRGVARLVKLVEPHNYPIPRAVALIFQAVPGSNPTNVIGTLSLTENNGMVTISGSVNGLPPGPHAIHVHEFGDLSNGCLATGAHYNPFRSDHGSQENPPSARHVGDLGNIVTPVRFLNFVQHRFCAIIDVLQITFKPSGPTPINIEDSLITFTGRRGIVGRAFVIHERVDDLGRGGDAGSRTVGNAGARLACGVIGYVAPGTA
;
A
#
# COMPACT_ATOMS: atom_id res chain seq x y z
N MET A 1 75.05 -3.68 -10.96
CA MET A 1 73.77 -3.87 -11.67
C MET A 1 73.20 -5.20 -11.18
N PHE A 2 72.46 -5.20 -10.08
CA PHE A 2 71.97 -6.44 -9.46
C PHE A 2 70.69 -6.85 -10.18
N ALA A 3 70.76 -7.92 -10.96
CA ALA A 3 69.59 -8.56 -11.55
C ALA A 3 68.68 -9.06 -10.41
N ALA A 4 67.40 -8.70 -10.45
CA ALA A 4 66.43 -9.27 -9.52
C ALA A 4 66.41 -10.80 -9.72
N GLU A 5 66.51 -11.53 -8.61
CA GLU A 5 66.53 -12.99 -8.59
C GLU A 5 65.22 -13.53 -9.19
N PRO A 6 65.22 -14.54 -10.08
CA PRO A 6 64.03 -15.01 -10.78
C PRO A 6 62.88 -15.44 -9.85
N ALA A 7 63.17 -15.75 -8.59
CA ALA A 7 62.16 -16.05 -7.57
C ALA A 7 61.28 -14.84 -7.18
N VAL A 8 61.82 -13.61 -7.23
CA VAL A 8 61.10 -12.38 -6.85
C VAL A 8 60.10 -11.98 -7.94
N GLU A 9 60.46 -12.16 -9.21
CA GLU A 9 59.56 -11.92 -10.35
C GLU A 9 58.39 -12.91 -10.36
N ILE A 10 58.65 -14.18 -10.06
CA ILE A 10 57.60 -15.21 -9.96
C ILE A 10 56.62 -14.91 -8.81
N LEU A 11 57.12 -14.43 -7.67
CA LEU A 11 56.27 -14.05 -6.53
C LEU A 11 55.40 -12.82 -6.84
N LEU A 12 55.95 -11.81 -7.51
CA LEU A 12 55.20 -10.63 -7.96
C LEU A 12 54.12 -11.01 -9.00
N GLU A 13 54.44 -11.92 -9.92
CA GLU A 13 53.49 -12.43 -10.91
C GLU A 13 52.36 -13.25 -10.25
N ALA A 14 52.70 -14.04 -9.22
CA ALA A 14 51.74 -14.80 -8.43
C ALA A 14 50.83 -13.89 -7.59
N ILE A 15 51.36 -12.84 -6.96
CA ILE A 15 50.57 -11.85 -6.21
C ILE A 15 49.65 -11.06 -7.17
N LYS A 16 50.13 -10.70 -8.37
CA LYS A 16 49.29 -10.10 -9.42
C LYS A 16 48.17 -11.04 -9.87
N LYS A 17 48.45 -12.34 -10.05
CA LYS A 17 47.45 -13.35 -10.40
C LYS A 17 46.44 -13.61 -9.28
N ILE A 18 46.88 -13.71 -8.02
CA ILE A 18 45.99 -13.86 -6.86
C ILE A 18 45.08 -12.63 -6.73
N GLY A 19 45.63 -11.42 -6.88
CA GLY A 19 44.86 -10.19 -6.92
C GLY A 19 43.87 -10.15 -8.08
N GLN A 20 44.25 -10.59 -9.28
CA GLN A 20 43.35 -10.64 -10.44
C GLN A 20 42.31 -11.76 -10.36
N GLU A 21 42.61 -12.92 -9.78
CA GLU A 21 41.66 -14.02 -9.59
C GLU A 21 40.65 -13.71 -8.47
N GLN A 22 41.09 -13.07 -7.38
CA GLN A 22 40.20 -12.56 -6.34
C GLN A 22 39.33 -11.40 -6.86
N VAL A 23 39.91 -10.47 -7.62
CA VAL A 23 39.14 -9.39 -8.28
C VAL A 23 38.22 -9.93 -9.38
N ARG A 24 38.61 -10.97 -10.13
CA ARG A 24 37.71 -11.67 -11.08
C ARG A 24 36.62 -12.45 -10.36
N GLY A 25 36.92 -13.07 -9.22
CA GLY A 25 35.95 -13.77 -8.38
C GLY A 25 34.93 -12.80 -7.80
N VAL A 26 35.38 -11.67 -7.25
CA VAL A 26 34.52 -10.57 -6.78
C VAL A 26 33.78 -9.92 -7.95
N ALA A 27 34.42 -9.64 -9.09
CA ALA A 27 33.76 -9.09 -10.27
C ALA A 27 32.75 -10.06 -10.90
N ARG A 28 32.94 -11.38 -10.77
CA ARG A 28 31.99 -12.41 -11.20
C ARG A 28 30.85 -12.58 -10.20
N LEU A 29 31.10 -12.39 -8.90
CA LEU A 29 30.08 -12.32 -7.85
C LEU A 29 29.25 -11.03 -7.97
N VAL A 30 29.88 -9.91 -8.32
CA VAL A 30 29.25 -8.63 -8.63
C VAL A 30 28.52 -8.68 -9.98
N LYS A 31 29.01 -9.42 -10.98
CA LYS A 31 28.26 -9.68 -12.23
C LYS A 31 27.03 -10.56 -12.05
N LEU A 32 26.96 -11.36 -10.99
CA LEU A 32 25.75 -12.12 -10.63
C LEU A 32 24.73 -11.29 -9.85
N VAL A 33 25.10 -10.07 -9.44
CA VAL A 33 24.22 -9.08 -8.84
C VAL A 33 24.33 -7.80 -9.66
N GLU A 34 23.82 -7.86 -10.91
CA GLU A 34 23.50 -6.60 -11.58
C GLU A 34 22.42 -5.88 -10.75
N PRO A 35 22.64 -4.63 -10.32
CA PRO A 35 21.71 -3.90 -9.46
C PRO A 35 20.38 -3.54 -10.15
N HIS A 36 20.19 -3.98 -11.40
CA HIS A 36 19.06 -3.61 -12.25
C HIS A 36 18.13 -4.76 -12.63
N ASN A 37 18.34 -5.98 -12.09
CA ASN A 37 17.48 -7.12 -12.44
C ASN A 37 16.87 -7.84 -11.23
N TYR A 38 16.88 -7.23 -10.04
CA TYR A 38 15.99 -7.68 -8.98
C TYR A 38 14.57 -7.28 -9.37
N PRO A 39 13.64 -8.24 -9.53
CA PRO A 39 12.26 -7.91 -9.82
C PRO A 39 11.72 -7.04 -8.68
N ILE A 40 11.19 -5.87 -9.05
CA ILE A 40 10.53 -4.95 -8.11
C ILE A 40 9.54 -5.78 -7.30
N PRO A 41 9.65 -5.82 -5.95
CA PRO A 41 8.70 -6.54 -5.13
C PRO A 41 7.28 -6.09 -5.44
N ARG A 42 6.36 -7.06 -5.57
CA ARG A 42 4.96 -6.81 -5.87
C ARG A 42 4.07 -7.46 -4.82
N ALA A 43 2.97 -6.80 -4.51
CA ALA A 43 1.90 -7.36 -3.72
C ALA A 43 0.55 -7.02 -4.36
N VAL A 44 -0.47 -7.81 -4.06
CA VAL A 44 -1.84 -7.59 -4.53
C VAL A 44 -2.79 -7.79 -3.36
N ALA A 45 -3.81 -6.94 -3.29
CA ALA A 45 -4.94 -7.12 -2.39
C ALA A 45 -6.23 -7.17 -3.20
N LEU A 46 -6.99 -8.26 -3.04
CA LEU A 46 -8.38 -8.32 -3.48
C LEU A 46 -9.24 -7.66 -2.41
N ILE A 47 -9.98 -6.62 -2.79
CA ILE A 47 -10.81 -5.86 -1.85
C ILE A 47 -12.22 -6.41 -1.89
N PHE A 48 -12.67 -6.92 -0.74
CA PHE A 48 -14.01 -7.47 -0.57
C PHE A 48 -14.93 -6.46 0.10
N GLN A 49 -16.20 -6.46 -0.30
CA GLN A 49 -17.23 -5.69 0.38
C GLN A 49 -17.46 -6.23 1.78
N ALA A 50 -17.46 -5.34 2.78
CA ALA A 50 -17.72 -5.72 4.16
C ALA A 50 -19.15 -6.24 4.32
N VAL A 51 -19.29 -7.34 5.06
CA VAL A 51 -20.59 -7.86 5.50
C VAL A 51 -20.53 -7.98 7.01
N PRO A 52 -21.36 -7.23 7.77
CA PRO A 52 -21.37 -7.32 9.22
C PRO A 52 -21.65 -8.75 9.70
N GLY A 53 -20.83 -9.27 10.62
CA GLY A 53 -21.02 -10.57 11.24
C GLY A 53 -20.79 -11.79 10.34
N SER A 54 -20.20 -11.63 9.15
CA SER A 54 -19.89 -12.76 8.25
C SER A 54 -18.65 -12.49 7.40
N ASN A 55 -18.11 -13.56 6.81
CA ASN A 55 -16.92 -13.47 5.98
C ASN A 55 -17.27 -12.81 4.64
N PRO A 56 -16.49 -11.83 4.17
CA PRO A 56 -16.79 -11.12 2.96
C PRO A 56 -16.39 -11.98 1.75
N THR A 57 -17.30 -12.13 0.78
CA THR A 57 -17.11 -13.00 -0.41
C THR A 57 -17.15 -12.24 -1.73
N ASN A 58 -17.78 -11.06 -1.76
CA ASN A 58 -17.92 -10.24 -2.95
C ASN A 58 -16.70 -9.34 -3.16
N VAL A 59 -15.87 -9.63 -4.17
CA VAL A 59 -14.74 -8.77 -4.55
C VAL A 59 -15.27 -7.55 -5.31
N ILE A 60 -14.94 -6.35 -4.83
CA ILE A 60 -15.36 -5.08 -5.42
C ILE A 60 -14.21 -4.31 -6.08
N GLY A 61 -12.97 -4.77 -5.91
CA GLY A 61 -11.80 -4.13 -6.49
C GLY A 61 -10.50 -4.86 -6.26
N THR A 62 -9.42 -4.31 -6.79
CA THR A 62 -8.08 -4.87 -6.67
C THR A 62 -7.07 -3.75 -6.55
N LEU A 63 -6.16 -3.87 -5.59
CA LEU A 63 -5.04 -2.97 -5.40
C LEU A 63 -3.74 -3.72 -5.70
N SER A 64 -2.91 -3.15 -6.56
CA SER A 64 -1.55 -3.58 -6.85
C SER A 64 -0.56 -2.69 -6.14
N LEU A 65 0.45 -3.29 -5.52
CA LEU A 65 1.49 -2.58 -4.81
C LEU A 65 2.85 -2.88 -5.43
N THR A 66 3.71 -1.88 -5.47
CA THR A 66 5.14 -2.02 -5.83
C THR A 66 5.98 -1.30 -4.79
N GLU A 67 7.04 -1.94 -4.30
CA GLU A 67 8.03 -1.28 -3.43
C GLU A 67 9.31 -1.01 -4.24
N ASN A 68 9.65 0.26 -4.43
CA ASN A 68 10.85 0.68 -5.14
C ASN A 68 11.57 1.77 -4.35
N ASN A 69 12.88 1.60 -4.12
CA ASN A 69 13.72 2.56 -3.40
C ASN A 69 13.14 3.04 -2.05
N GLY A 70 12.47 2.14 -1.31
CA GLY A 70 11.87 2.45 0.00
C GLY A 70 10.55 3.23 -0.08
N MET A 71 9.97 3.36 -1.27
CA MET A 71 8.64 3.92 -1.51
C MET A 71 7.70 2.83 -2.00
N VAL A 72 6.54 2.73 -1.37
CA VAL A 72 5.47 1.84 -1.80
C VAL A 72 4.43 2.63 -2.56
N THR A 73 4.21 2.24 -3.81
CA THR A 73 3.11 2.75 -4.63
C THR A 73 1.96 1.75 -4.59
N ILE A 74 0.75 2.23 -4.31
CA ILE A 74 -0.49 1.47 -4.28
C ILE A 74 -1.37 2.01 -5.40
N SER A 75 -1.77 1.16 -6.34
CA SER A 75 -2.59 1.54 -7.49
C SER A 75 -3.72 0.56 -7.73
N GLY A 76 -4.89 1.05 -8.13
CA GLY A 76 -6.02 0.20 -8.44
C GLY A 76 -7.35 0.94 -8.36
N SER A 77 -8.44 0.19 -8.22
CA SER A 77 -9.75 0.77 -7.99
C SER A 77 -10.69 -0.19 -7.27
N VAL A 78 -11.70 0.40 -6.64
CA VAL A 78 -12.81 -0.31 -5.99
C VAL A 78 -14.14 0.26 -6.47
N ASN A 79 -15.16 -0.58 -6.58
CA ASN A 79 -16.49 -0.20 -7.06
C ASN A 79 -17.52 -0.20 -5.93
N GLY A 80 -18.61 0.54 -6.11
CA GLY A 80 -19.77 0.46 -5.22
C GLY A 80 -19.64 1.17 -3.88
N LEU A 81 -18.61 1.98 -3.67
CA LEU A 81 -18.53 2.88 -2.52
C LEU A 81 -19.54 4.04 -2.66
N PRO A 82 -20.07 4.60 -1.55
CA PRO A 82 -20.82 5.85 -1.62
C PRO A 82 -20.01 6.96 -2.30
N PRO A 83 -20.63 7.92 -3.01
CA PRO A 83 -19.91 9.09 -3.52
C PRO A 83 -19.34 9.94 -2.37
N GLY A 84 -18.10 10.42 -2.50
CA GLY A 84 -17.44 11.26 -1.50
C GLY A 84 -16.10 10.70 -0.98
N PRO A 85 -15.52 11.35 0.04
CA PRO A 85 -14.27 10.93 0.65
C PRO A 85 -14.45 9.75 1.60
N HIS A 86 -13.48 8.83 1.58
CA HIS A 86 -13.41 7.66 2.44
C HIS A 86 -12.01 7.51 3.00
N ALA A 87 -11.88 7.21 4.29
CA ALA A 87 -10.59 6.83 4.85
C ALA A 87 -10.12 5.48 4.30
N ILE A 88 -8.81 5.32 4.13
CA ILE A 88 -8.17 4.04 3.83
C ILE A 88 -6.98 3.82 4.75
N HIS A 89 -6.93 2.65 5.38
CA HIS A 89 -5.87 2.31 6.32
C HIS A 89 -5.38 0.88 6.11
N VAL A 90 -4.15 0.60 6.53
CA VAL A 90 -3.69 -0.77 6.78
C VAL A 90 -3.99 -1.12 8.23
N HIS A 91 -4.76 -2.18 8.43
CA HIS A 91 -5.07 -2.72 9.74
C HIS A 91 -4.10 -3.83 10.15
N GLU A 92 -4.04 -4.13 11.44
CA GLU A 92 -3.03 -5.01 12.02
C GLU A 92 -3.08 -6.44 11.48
N PHE A 93 -4.26 -7.04 11.35
CA PHE A 93 -4.41 -8.45 10.99
C PHE A 93 -4.96 -8.63 9.58
N GLY A 94 -4.39 -9.60 8.85
CA GLY A 94 -4.96 -10.15 7.62
C GLY A 94 -6.06 -11.17 7.89
N ASP A 95 -6.99 -10.86 8.79
CA ASP A 95 -8.07 -11.75 9.20
C ASP A 95 -9.43 -11.19 8.78
N LEU A 96 -10.18 -11.99 8.01
CA LEU A 96 -11.51 -11.68 7.49
C LEU A 96 -12.62 -12.58 8.08
N SER A 97 -12.32 -13.34 9.14
CA SER A 97 -13.21 -14.35 9.77
C SER A 97 -14.42 -13.78 10.51
N ASN A 98 -14.46 -12.46 10.73
CA ASN A 98 -15.62 -11.74 11.25
C ASN A 98 -15.85 -10.46 10.43
N GLY A 99 -15.93 -10.64 9.11
CA GLY A 99 -15.98 -9.53 8.18
C GLY A 99 -14.70 -8.70 8.27
N CYS A 100 -14.84 -7.40 8.05
CA CYS A 100 -13.72 -6.48 8.20
C CYS A 100 -13.41 -6.14 9.65
N LEU A 101 -14.16 -6.61 10.66
CA LEU A 101 -13.89 -6.31 12.08
C LEU A 101 -12.68 -7.09 12.62
N ALA A 102 -12.47 -8.32 12.14
CA ALA A 102 -11.36 -9.18 12.56
C ALA A 102 -9.98 -8.63 12.18
N THR A 103 -9.89 -7.65 11.28
CA THR A 103 -8.61 -7.02 10.90
C THR A 103 -7.96 -6.22 12.04
N GLY A 104 -8.67 -6.00 13.15
CA GLY A 104 -8.10 -5.33 14.33
C GLY A 104 -8.06 -3.80 14.18
N ALA A 105 -7.13 -3.13 14.86
CA ALA A 105 -6.91 -1.69 14.80
C ALA A 105 -6.00 -1.31 13.62
N HIS A 106 -5.71 -0.01 13.45
CA HIS A 106 -4.70 0.44 12.49
C HIS A 106 -3.34 -0.17 12.83
N TYR A 107 -2.53 -0.48 11.82
CA TYR A 107 -1.22 -1.05 12.05
C TYR A 107 -0.27 -0.03 12.70
N ASN A 108 0.00 -0.19 13.99
CA ASN A 108 0.74 0.76 14.81
C ASN A 108 1.89 0.11 15.59
N PRO A 109 2.98 -0.32 14.92
CA PRO A 109 4.12 -0.95 15.58
C PRO A 109 4.93 0.02 16.46
N PHE A 110 4.72 1.33 16.35
CA PHE A 110 5.43 2.37 17.09
C PHE A 110 4.63 2.96 18.26
N ARG A 111 3.35 2.59 18.41
CA ARG A 111 2.44 3.11 19.44
C ARG A 111 2.30 4.64 19.39
N SER A 112 2.25 5.17 18.18
CA SER A 112 2.02 6.60 17.92
C SER A 112 0.53 6.91 17.87
N ASP A 113 0.18 8.18 17.98
CA ASP A 113 -1.18 8.64 17.69
C ASP A 113 -1.46 8.56 16.18
N HIS A 114 -2.75 8.51 15.85
CA HIS A 114 -3.27 8.62 14.49
C HIS A 114 -2.90 9.98 13.86
N GLY A 115 -2.57 9.99 12.58
CA GLY A 115 -2.17 11.22 11.88
C GLY A 115 -2.30 11.16 10.37
N SER A 116 -1.91 12.24 9.69
CA SER A 116 -1.89 12.28 8.24
C SER A 116 -0.69 11.52 7.69
N GLN A 117 -0.76 11.16 6.41
CA GLN A 117 0.33 10.50 5.70
C GLN A 117 1.64 11.31 5.68
N GLU A 118 1.57 12.63 5.82
CA GLU A 118 2.76 13.49 5.85
C GLU A 118 3.48 13.47 7.21
N ASN A 119 2.82 12.97 8.27
CA ASN A 119 3.41 12.95 9.59
C ASN A 119 4.55 11.92 9.70
N PRO A 120 5.54 12.17 10.60
CA PRO A 120 6.59 11.19 10.86
C PRO A 120 6.05 9.96 11.60
N PRO A 121 6.79 8.83 11.63
CA PRO A 121 6.40 7.63 12.36
C PRO A 121 6.09 7.82 13.85
N SER A 122 6.47 8.95 14.45
CA SER A 122 6.14 9.29 15.84
C SER A 122 4.76 9.92 16.01
N ALA A 123 4.10 10.33 14.92
CA ALA A 123 2.86 11.11 14.92
C ALA A 123 1.84 10.64 13.83
N ARG A 124 1.99 9.41 13.36
CA ARG A 124 0.98 8.66 12.59
C ARG A 124 1.20 7.18 12.87
N HIS A 125 0.17 6.36 12.67
CA HIS A 125 0.39 4.93 12.53
C HIS A 125 1.10 4.64 11.22
N VAL A 126 1.77 3.47 11.17
CA VAL A 126 2.32 2.95 9.91
C VAL A 126 1.19 2.71 8.91
N GLY A 127 0.03 2.27 9.38
CA GLY A 127 -1.14 2.00 8.54
C GLY A 127 -1.96 3.21 8.12
N ASP A 128 -1.65 4.43 8.56
CA ASP A 128 -2.43 5.62 8.19
C ASP A 128 -2.06 6.07 6.77
N LEU A 129 -3.00 5.96 5.83
CA LEU A 129 -2.82 6.36 4.42
C LEU A 129 -3.75 7.52 4.01
N GLY A 130 -4.56 8.02 4.94
CA GLY A 130 -5.45 9.16 4.73
C GLY A 130 -6.72 8.79 3.95
N ASN A 131 -7.04 9.58 2.92
CA ASN A 131 -8.34 9.57 2.26
C ASN A 131 -8.26 9.27 0.77
N ILE A 132 -9.24 8.52 0.26
CA ILE A 132 -9.53 8.33 -1.17
C ILE A 132 -10.87 8.98 -1.50
N VAL A 133 -11.13 9.26 -2.77
CA VAL A 133 -12.35 9.97 -3.19
C VAL A 133 -13.10 9.18 -4.24
N THR A 134 -14.33 8.79 -3.91
CA THR A 134 -15.28 8.23 -4.86
C THR A 134 -15.91 9.36 -5.69
N PRO A 135 -15.76 9.35 -7.02
CA PRO A 135 -16.30 10.43 -7.86
C PRO A 135 -17.83 10.52 -7.79
N VAL A 136 -18.34 11.74 -7.70
CA VAL A 136 -19.77 12.03 -7.88
C VAL A 136 -20.08 12.04 -9.36
N ARG A 137 -20.89 11.08 -9.84
CA ARG A 137 -21.41 11.10 -11.21
C ARG A 137 -22.81 11.69 -11.23
N PHE A 138 -22.94 12.93 -11.67
CA PHE A 138 -24.23 13.48 -12.07
C PHE A 138 -24.59 12.87 -13.43
N LEU A 139 -25.57 11.95 -13.46
CA LEU A 139 -26.18 11.56 -14.73
C LEU A 139 -26.88 12.81 -15.27
N ASN A 140 -26.46 13.24 -16.45
CA ASN A 140 -26.92 14.44 -17.16
C ASN A 140 -28.39 14.76 -16.87
N PHE A 141 -28.63 15.89 -16.22
CA PHE A 141 -29.92 16.56 -16.28
C PHE A 141 -30.19 16.83 -17.76
N VAL A 142 -31.20 16.16 -18.32
CA VAL A 142 -31.72 16.54 -19.63
C VAL A 142 -32.11 18.01 -19.52
N GLN A 143 -31.40 18.86 -20.25
CA GLN A 143 -31.63 20.29 -20.30
C GLN A 143 -32.94 20.59 -21.02
N HIS A 144 -34.07 20.39 -20.35
CA HIS A 144 -35.35 20.89 -20.80
C HIS A 144 -36.05 21.65 -19.69
N ARG A 145 -35.72 22.95 -19.64
CA ARG A 145 -36.54 24.14 -19.37
C ARG A 145 -37.84 24.02 -18.54
N PHE A 146 -37.95 23.17 -17.53
CA PHE A 146 -39.03 23.27 -16.55
C PHE A 146 -38.49 23.04 -15.14
N CYS A 147 -38.01 24.14 -14.57
CA CYS A 147 -38.05 24.36 -13.13
C CYS A 147 -39.51 24.54 -12.76
N ALA A 148 -40.16 23.48 -12.26
CA ALA A 148 -41.29 23.54 -11.32
C ALA A 148 -41.93 22.16 -11.19
N ILE A 149 -41.74 21.57 -10.01
CA ILE A 149 -42.66 20.62 -9.37
C ILE A 149 -42.57 19.17 -9.89
N ILE A 150 -42.47 18.25 -8.91
CA ILE A 150 -42.66 16.79 -8.93
C ILE A 150 -41.38 15.92 -8.76
N ASP A 151 -41.36 15.26 -7.60
CA ASP A 151 -40.74 14.00 -7.18
C ASP A 151 -39.33 13.90 -6.59
N VAL A 152 -39.35 14.06 -5.26
CA VAL A 152 -38.45 13.67 -4.17
C VAL A 152 -38.07 12.16 -4.14
N LEU A 153 -38.18 11.36 -5.22
CA LEU A 153 -38.04 9.88 -5.09
C LEU A 153 -37.09 9.15 -6.04
N GLN A 154 -36.48 9.77 -7.06
CA GLN A 154 -35.61 9.02 -8.00
C GLN A 154 -34.30 9.72 -8.42
N ILE A 155 -33.66 10.51 -7.55
CA ILE A 155 -32.18 10.57 -7.62
C ILE A 155 -31.67 9.28 -6.98
N THR A 156 -31.94 8.17 -7.66
CA THR A 156 -31.29 6.90 -7.38
C THR A 156 -29.84 7.13 -7.76
N PHE A 157 -29.02 7.49 -6.79
CA PHE A 157 -27.57 7.50 -6.93
C PHE A 157 -27.20 6.08 -7.40
N LYS A 158 -27.08 5.89 -8.71
CA LYS A 158 -26.53 4.67 -9.28
C LYS A 158 -25.16 4.46 -8.64
N PRO A 159 -24.72 3.20 -8.46
CA PRO A 159 -23.39 2.90 -7.96
C PRO A 159 -22.41 3.82 -8.66
N SER A 160 -21.72 4.61 -7.85
CA SER A 160 -20.66 5.50 -8.29
C SER A 160 -19.70 4.68 -9.15
N GLY A 161 -19.14 5.33 -10.17
CA GLY A 161 -18.11 4.67 -10.98
C GLY A 161 -16.94 4.18 -10.12
N PRO A 162 -15.95 3.52 -10.73
CA PRO A 162 -14.78 3.06 -9.99
C PRO A 162 -14.17 4.21 -9.18
N THR A 163 -13.83 3.93 -7.93
CA THR A 163 -13.05 4.78 -7.04
C THR A 163 -11.58 4.50 -7.33
N PRO A 164 -10.87 5.38 -8.07
CA PRO A 164 -9.46 5.18 -8.34
C PRO A 164 -8.66 5.38 -7.06
N ILE A 165 -7.67 4.52 -6.85
CA ILE A 165 -6.74 4.60 -5.73
C ILE A 165 -5.34 4.66 -6.32
N ASN A 166 -4.63 5.74 -6.00
CA ASN A 166 -3.24 5.94 -6.36
C ASN A 166 -2.55 6.65 -5.18
N ILE A 167 -1.83 5.89 -4.35
CA ILE A 167 -1.21 6.36 -3.11
C ILE A 167 0.27 5.99 -3.17
N GLU A 168 1.13 6.92 -2.77
CA GLU A 168 2.56 6.67 -2.56
C GLU A 168 2.90 6.92 -1.11
N ASP A 169 3.56 5.97 -0.46
CA ASP A 169 3.92 6.08 0.96
C ASP A 169 5.35 5.59 1.21
N SER A 170 6.10 6.34 2.00
CA SER A 170 7.49 6.00 2.38
C SER A 170 7.60 5.34 3.77
N LEU A 171 6.48 5.27 4.51
CA LEU A 171 6.45 4.71 5.85
C LEU A 171 6.15 3.21 5.83
N ILE A 172 5.22 2.74 5.01
CA ILE A 172 4.96 1.31 4.83
C ILE A 172 6.09 0.65 4.03
N THR A 173 6.33 -0.62 4.30
CA THR A 173 7.27 -1.47 3.55
C THR A 173 6.64 -2.85 3.36
N PHE A 174 7.19 -3.72 2.51
CA PHE A 174 6.69 -5.09 2.40
C PHE A 174 7.23 -6.01 3.49
N THR A 175 8.37 -5.66 4.09
CA THR A 175 9.06 -6.48 5.08
C THR A 175 9.48 -5.68 6.32
N GLY A 176 9.95 -6.40 7.35
CA GLY A 176 10.44 -5.80 8.58
C GLY A 176 9.34 -5.22 9.47
N ARG A 177 9.73 -4.37 10.44
CA ARG A 177 8.80 -3.81 11.44
C ARG A 177 7.74 -2.89 10.84
N ARG A 178 7.90 -2.38 9.63
CA ARG A 178 6.89 -1.58 8.92
C ARG A 178 6.15 -2.39 7.85
N GLY A 179 6.42 -3.70 7.79
CA GLY A 179 5.89 -4.65 6.84
C GLY A 179 4.36 -4.75 6.87
N ILE A 180 3.73 -4.61 5.70
CA ILE A 180 2.28 -4.69 5.53
C ILE A 180 1.79 -5.96 4.81
N VAL A 181 2.69 -6.76 4.24
CA VAL A 181 2.31 -8.06 3.65
C VAL A 181 1.75 -8.97 4.74
N GLY A 182 0.63 -9.65 4.44
CA GLY A 182 -0.12 -10.47 5.39
C GLY A 182 -1.07 -9.67 6.30
N ARG A 183 -1.10 -8.35 6.18
CA ARG A 183 -2.08 -7.47 6.83
C ARG A 183 -3.25 -7.19 5.89
N ALA A 184 -4.18 -6.31 6.27
CA ALA A 184 -5.33 -5.98 5.44
C ALA A 184 -5.48 -4.48 5.22
N PHE A 185 -5.87 -4.08 4.00
CA PHE A 185 -6.48 -2.77 3.79
C PHE A 185 -7.89 -2.76 4.37
N VAL A 186 -8.32 -1.59 4.85
CA VAL A 186 -9.70 -1.30 5.23
C VAL A 186 -10.07 0.07 4.66
N ILE A 187 -11.23 0.13 4.01
CA ILE A 187 -11.85 1.37 3.52
C ILE A 187 -13.05 1.68 4.41
N HIS A 188 -13.14 2.92 4.87
CA HIS A 188 -14.16 3.34 5.82
C HIS A 188 -15.27 4.16 5.20
N GLU A 189 -16.37 4.28 5.93
CA GLU A 189 -17.58 4.99 5.51
C GLU A 189 -17.37 6.50 5.41
N ARG A 190 -16.63 7.08 6.36
CA ARG A 190 -16.42 8.53 6.44
C ARG A 190 -14.98 8.90 6.12
N VAL A 191 -14.80 10.20 5.94
CA VAL A 191 -13.50 10.85 5.85
C VAL A 191 -12.72 10.67 7.15
N ASP A 192 -11.42 10.44 7.02
CA ASP A 192 -10.43 10.53 8.09
C ASP A 192 -10.16 12.01 8.41
N ASP A 193 -10.34 12.40 9.68
CA ASP A 193 -10.03 13.74 10.18
C ASP A 193 -8.53 14.01 10.43
N LEU A 194 -7.67 13.01 10.17
CA LEU A 194 -6.22 13.04 10.22
C LEU A 194 -5.66 13.37 11.61
N GLY A 195 -6.39 13.03 12.68
CA GLY A 195 -5.99 13.30 14.05
C GLY A 195 -6.28 14.74 14.50
N ARG A 196 -7.06 15.50 13.71
CA ARG A 196 -7.32 16.94 13.92
C ARG A 196 -8.72 17.27 14.45
N GLY A 197 -9.53 16.27 14.75
CA GLY A 197 -10.89 16.41 15.28
C GLY A 197 -10.96 16.87 16.75
N GLY A 198 -9.86 16.71 17.50
CA GLY A 198 -9.75 17.20 18.89
C GLY A 198 -10.32 16.27 19.97
N ASP A 199 -10.82 15.10 19.59
CA ASP A 199 -11.34 14.06 20.49
C ASP A 199 -10.47 12.78 20.47
N ALA A 200 -10.83 11.80 21.31
CA ALA A 200 -10.09 10.54 21.43
C ALA A 200 -10.23 9.64 20.18
N GLY A 201 -11.36 9.68 19.48
CA GLY A 201 -11.58 8.92 18.24
C GLY A 201 -10.74 9.46 17.09
N SER A 202 -10.53 10.78 17.06
CA SER A 202 -9.63 11.43 16.10
C SER A 202 -8.19 10.94 16.26
N ARG A 203 -7.67 10.91 17.49
CA ARG A 203 -6.28 10.46 17.78
C ARG A 203 -6.06 8.95 17.64
N THR A 204 -7.12 8.16 17.50
CA THR A 204 -7.01 6.69 17.46
C THR A 204 -7.37 6.08 16.12
N VAL A 205 -8.38 6.61 15.43
CA VAL A 205 -8.91 6.02 14.18
C VAL A 205 -9.40 7.08 13.18
N GLY A 206 -9.06 8.35 13.41
CA GLY A 206 -9.45 9.45 12.51
C GLY A 206 -10.95 9.70 12.40
N ASN A 207 -11.76 9.18 13.34
CA ASN A 207 -13.22 9.24 13.30
C ASN A 207 -13.85 8.72 11.98
N ALA A 208 -13.21 7.78 11.30
CA ALA A 208 -13.61 7.33 9.96
C ALA A 208 -14.91 6.49 9.89
N GLY A 209 -15.48 6.08 11.02
CA GLY A 209 -16.75 5.34 11.05
C GLY A 209 -16.63 3.86 10.63
N ALA A 210 -17.71 3.31 10.07
CA ALA A 210 -17.83 1.88 9.76
C ALA A 210 -16.84 1.42 8.68
N ARG A 211 -16.55 0.12 8.64
CA ARG A 211 -15.67 -0.51 7.63
C ARG A 211 -16.52 -0.95 6.45
N LEU A 212 -16.34 -0.34 5.28
CA LEU A 212 -17.11 -0.65 4.06
C LEU A 212 -16.51 -1.79 3.24
N ALA A 213 -15.18 -1.92 3.28
CA ALA A 213 -14.47 -2.94 2.52
C ALA A 213 -13.12 -3.25 3.15
N CYS A 214 -12.59 -4.44 2.88
CA CYS A 214 -11.27 -4.85 3.34
C CYS A 214 -10.68 -5.94 2.45
N GLY A 215 -9.36 -6.11 2.52
CA GLY A 215 -8.67 -7.13 1.73
C GLY A 215 -7.27 -7.39 2.22
N VAL A 216 -6.90 -8.68 2.30
CA VAL A 216 -5.56 -9.11 2.73
C VAL A 216 -4.54 -8.80 1.65
N ILE A 217 -3.37 -8.31 2.07
CA ILE A 217 -2.24 -7.94 1.21
C ILE A 217 -1.37 -9.19 1.03
N GLY A 218 -1.46 -9.81 -0.15
CA GLY A 218 -0.67 -10.99 -0.51
C GLY A 218 0.58 -10.60 -1.30
N TYR A 219 1.71 -11.24 -1.00
CA TYR A 219 2.92 -11.11 -1.82
C TYR A 219 2.72 -11.78 -3.19
N VAL A 220 3.24 -11.15 -4.25
CA VAL A 220 3.26 -11.73 -5.60
C VAL A 220 4.70 -12.04 -5.96
N ALA A 221 4.96 -13.34 -6.18
CA ALA A 221 6.27 -13.79 -6.60
C ALA A 221 6.64 -13.21 -7.98
N PRO A 222 7.89 -12.77 -8.18
CA PRO A 222 8.38 -12.41 -9.49
C PRO A 222 8.20 -13.54 -10.52
N GLY A 223 7.60 -13.24 -11.67
CA GLY A 223 7.49 -14.18 -12.80
C GLY A 223 6.17 -14.93 -12.92
N THR A 224 5.17 -14.67 -12.07
CA THR A 224 3.81 -15.20 -12.26
C THR A 224 2.94 -14.15 -12.97
N ALA A 225 2.99 -14.13 -14.30
CA ALA A 225 2.02 -13.49 -15.18
C ALA A 225 1.76 -14.39 -16.38
#